data_AF-A0A166ZLW9-F1
#
_entry.id   AF-A0A166ZLW9-F1
#
_cell.length_a   1.000
_cell.length_b   1.000
_cell.length_c   1.000
_cell.angle_alpha   90.00
_cell.angle_beta   90.00
_cell.angle_gamma   90.00
#
_symmetry.space_group_name_H-M   'P 1'
#
loop_
_entity.id
_entity.type
_entity.pdbx_description
1 polymer ?
#
loop_
_entity_poly.entity_id
_entity_poly.type
_entity_poly.pdbx_seq_one_letter_code
_entity_poly.pdbx_strand_id
1 'polypeptide(L)'
;MKSLKALFLVTGSLFASSVYSANVTCEIFTEGGGLNLSGQDCYAINLTNENYARVVFTINDLTNLVNAHVWQGCRASNNAKSCSSYVRAGSTTSASAIVLYKDGTWDRTNRSTATFEF
;
A
#
# COMPACT_ATOMS: atom_id res chain seq x y z
N MET A 1 50.51 37.07 0.87
CA MET A 1 49.79 36.13 -0.02
C MET A 1 48.56 35.59 0.71
N LYS A 2 47.48 35.36 -0.05
CA LYS A 2 46.07 35.32 0.37
C LYS A 2 45.66 34.07 1.15
N SER A 3 44.65 34.26 2.00
CA SER A 3 43.91 33.30 2.82
C SER A 3 43.28 32.13 2.04
N LEU A 4 43.20 30.95 2.68
CA LEU A 4 42.13 30.00 2.41
C LEU A 4 41.74 29.28 3.72
N LYS A 5 40.68 29.77 4.38
CA LYS A 5 39.94 29.01 5.39
C LYS A 5 39.05 28.02 4.64
N ALA A 6 39.46 26.77 4.54
CA ALA A 6 38.63 25.72 3.95
C ALA A 6 37.57 25.30 4.97
N LEU A 7 36.35 25.80 4.78
CA LEU A 7 35.16 25.41 5.51
C LEU A 7 34.69 24.07 4.94
N PHE A 8 34.99 22.96 5.62
CA PHE A 8 34.40 21.65 5.29
C PHE A 8 32.93 21.67 5.71
N LEU A 9 32.05 22.04 4.79
CA LEU A 9 30.63 21.73 4.88
C LEU A 9 30.48 20.24 4.58
N VAL A 10 30.40 19.42 5.65
CA VAL A 10 29.87 18.07 5.54
C VAL A 10 28.38 18.23 5.28
N THR A 11 28.01 18.33 4.01
CA THR A 11 26.63 18.17 3.56
C THR A 11 26.23 16.75 3.92
N GLY A 12 25.59 16.59 5.07
CA GLY A 12 24.94 15.35 5.45
C GLY A 12 23.99 14.97 4.33
N SER A 13 24.33 13.93 3.59
CA SER A 13 23.37 13.20 2.78
C SER A 13 22.39 12.59 3.76
N LEU A 14 21.32 13.33 4.06
CA LEU A 14 20.10 12.76 4.59
C LEU A 14 19.62 11.79 3.52
N PHE A 15 20.00 10.52 3.65
CA PHE A 15 19.22 9.45 3.07
C PHE A 15 17.87 9.53 3.78
N ALA A 16 16.97 10.33 3.23
CA ALA A 16 15.55 10.19 3.46
C ALA A 16 15.19 8.84 2.87
N SER A 17 15.44 7.76 3.61
CA SER A 17 14.62 6.57 3.50
C SER A 17 13.19 7.07 3.60
N SER A 18 12.47 7.07 2.50
CA SER A 18 11.05 7.40 2.46
C SER A 18 10.33 6.33 3.28
N VAL A 19 10.30 6.52 4.60
CA VAL A 19 9.44 5.77 5.49
C VAL A 19 8.05 6.30 5.16
N TYR A 20 7.37 5.60 4.26
CA TYR A 20 5.96 5.86 4.00
C TYR A 20 5.25 5.87 5.35
N SER A 21 4.61 6.98 5.69
CA SER A 21 3.92 7.10 6.99
C SER A 21 2.63 6.25 7.04
N ALA A 22 2.33 5.50 5.97
CA ALA A 22 1.24 4.55 5.90
C ALA A 22 1.53 3.48 4.84
N ASN A 23 1.25 2.23 5.17
CA ASN A 23 1.45 1.09 4.28
C ASN A 23 0.10 0.48 3.89
N VAL A 24 -0.02 -0.05 2.68
CA VAL A 24 -1.17 -0.85 2.26
C VAL A 24 -0.78 -2.32 2.23
N THR A 25 -1.60 -3.14 2.86
CA THR A 25 -1.58 -4.60 2.74
C THR A 25 -2.86 -5.09 2.06
N CYS A 26 -2.86 -6.34 1.62
CA CYS A 26 -4.03 -6.99 1.07
C CYS A 26 -4.25 -8.39 1.63
N GLU A 27 -5.50 -8.83 1.52
CA GLU A 27 -5.98 -10.14 1.89
C GLU A 27 -6.99 -10.59 0.84
N ILE A 28 -6.84 -11.83 0.36
CA ILE A 28 -7.73 -12.44 -0.62
C ILE A 28 -8.63 -13.44 0.09
N PHE A 29 -9.92 -13.36 -0.21
CA PHE A 29 -10.96 -14.22 0.32
C PHE A 29 -11.41 -15.15 -0.79
N THR A 30 -11.04 -16.42 -0.67
CA THR A 30 -11.47 -17.53 -1.53
C THR A 30 -12.57 -18.32 -0.84
N GLU A 31 -13.61 -18.72 -1.57
CA GLU A 31 -14.62 -19.64 -1.03
C GLU A 31 -14.18 -21.09 -1.32
N GLY A 32 -14.43 -22.02 -0.39
CA GLY A 32 -14.16 -23.44 -0.60
C GLY A 32 -12.79 -23.98 -0.17
N GLY A 33 -11.92 -23.12 0.40
CA GLY A 33 -10.62 -23.54 0.94
C GLY A 33 -9.48 -23.49 -0.08
N GLY A 34 -8.28 -23.21 0.41
CA GLY A 34 -7.13 -22.92 -0.42
C GLY A 34 -5.95 -22.36 0.38
N LEU A 35 -4.90 -21.96 -0.32
CA LEU A 35 -3.76 -21.28 0.29
C LEU A 35 -3.93 -19.78 0.11
N ASN A 36 -3.86 -19.03 1.22
CA ASN A 36 -3.90 -17.57 1.21
C ASN A 36 -2.67 -17.03 1.94
N LEU A 37 -1.94 -16.15 1.27
CA LEU A 37 -0.83 -15.39 1.84
C LEU A 37 -1.25 -13.92 1.85
N SER A 38 -1.27 -13.32 3.03
CA SER A 38 -1.61 -11.90 3.23
C SER A 38 -0.36 -11.09 3.51
N GLY A 39 -0.37 -9.81 3.15
CA GLY A 39 0.80 -8.94 3.31
C GLY A 39 0.76 -7.74 2.37
N GLN A 40 1.90 -7.12 2.10
CA GLN A 40 1.97 -6.08 1.07
C GLN A 40 1.56 -6.63 -0.30
N ASP A 41 2.08 -7.79 -0.66
CA ASP A 41 1.64 -8.54 -1.82
C ASP A 41 0.96 -9.81 -1.31
N CYS A 42 -0.28 -10.02 -1.73
CA CYS A 42 -1.08 -11.17 -1.34
C CYS A 42 -1.30 -12.10 -2.52
N TYR A 43 -1.37 -13.38 -2.17
CA TYR A 43 -1.48 -14.45 -3.14
C TYR A 43 -2.48 -15.47 -2.64
N ALA A 44 -3.30 -15.98 -3.55
CA ALA A 44 -4.28 -17.00 -3.25
C ALA A 44 -4.32 -18.08 -4.33
N ILE A 45 -4.43 -19.33 -3.90
CA ILE A 45 -4.80 -20.46 -4.75
C ILE A 45 -6.14 -20.98 -4.24
N ASN A 46 -7.15 -21.01 -5.10
CA ASN A 46 -8.40 -21.69 -4.82
C ASN A 46 -8.40 -23.06 -5.50
N LEU A 47 -8.65 -24.13 -4.76
CA LEU A 47 -8.69 -25.49 -5.31
C LEU A 47 -10.07 -25.85 -5.88
N THR A 48 -10.93 -24.86 -6.06
CA THR A 48 -12.26 -24.96 -6.68
C THR A 48 -12.28 -24.26 -8.04
N ASN A 49 -13.34 -24.48 -8.83
CA ASN A 49 -13.50 -23.88 -10.16
C ASN A 49 -13.89 -22.38 -10.14
N GLU A 50 -13.58 -21.66 -9.06
CA GLU A 50 -13.86 -20.23 -8.95
C GLU A 50 -12.84 -19.41 -9.74
N ASN A 51 -13.36 -18.55 -10.62
CA ASN A 51 -12.54 -17.73 -11.49
C ASN A 51 -12.27 -16.33 -10.94
N TYR A 52 -12.82 -15.99 -9.77
CA TYR A 52 -12.67 -14.69 -9.13
C TYR A 52 -12.63 -14.85 -7.62
N ALA A 53 -11.84 -14.01 -6.96
CA ALA A 53 -11.82 -13.90 -5.51
C ALA A 53 -12.00 -12.44 -5.09
N ARG A 54 -12.61 -12.23 -3.92
CA ARG A 54 -12.69 -10.90 -3.33
C ARG A 54 -11.33 -10.57 -2.73
N VAL A 55 -10.84 -9.36 -2.97
CA VAL A 55 -9.66 -8.83 -2.29
C VAL A 55 -10.04 -7.61 -1.47
N VAL A 56 -9.48 -7.50 -0.27
CA VAL A 56 -9.54 -6.30 0.57
C VAL A 56 -8.13 -5.76 0.72
N PHE A 57 -7.95 -4.48 0.40
CA PHE A 57 -6.74 -3.73 0.69
C PHE A 57 -6.98 -2.86 1.91
N THR A 58 -6.00 -2.76 2.81
CA THR A 58 -6.12 -2.04 4.09
C THR A 58 -4.89 -1.16 4.30
N ILE A 59 -5.12 0.10 4.68
CA ILE A 59 -4.06 1.01 5.09
C ILE A 59 -3.74 0.76 6.58
N ASN A 60 -2.49 0.39 6.83
CA ASN A 60 -1.88 0.20 8.14
C ASN A 60 -0.88 1.32 8.44
N ASP A 61 -0.40 1.32 9.68
CA ASP A 61 0.62 2.24 10.19
C ASP A 61 0.29 3.74 10.07
N LEU A 62 -0.98 4.08 9.87
CA LEU A 62 -1.45 5.46 9.90
C LEU A 62 -1.18 6.05 11.29
N THR A 63 -0.23 6.97 11.36
CA THR A 63 -0.06 7.82 12.54
C THR A 63 -1.36 8.61 12.78
N ASN A 64 -1.65 8.97 14.03
CA ASN A 64 -2.95 9.52 14.46
C ASN A 64 -3.33 10.89 13.86
N LEU A 65 -2.57 11.41 12.89
CA LEU A 65 -2.72 12.74 12.29
C LEU A 65 -3.27 12.71 10.85
N VAL A 66 -4.12 11.73 10.51
CA VAL A 66 -4.77 11.67 9.19
C VAL A 66 -5.99 12.60 9.14
N ASN A 67 -6.10 13.39 8.07
CA ASN A 67 -7.27 14.21 7.76
C ASN A 67 -8.22 13.47 6.81
N ALA A 68 -7.69 12.95 5.71
CA ALA A 68 -8.46 12.19 4.72
C ALA A 68 -7.53 11.23 3.95
N HIS A 69 -8.11 10.25 3.25
CA HIS A 69 -7.38 9.44 2.30
C HIS A 69 -8.26 9.05 1.11
N VAL A 70 -7.62 8.88 -0.05
CA VAL A 70 -8.29 8.56 -1.29
C VAL A 70 -7.66 7.30 -1.88
N TRP A 71 -8.50 6.30 -2.09
CA TRP A 71 -8.11 5.03 -2.69
C TRP A 71 -7.97 5.10 -4.21
N GLN A 72 -7.05 4.31 -4.73
CA GLN A 72 -6.83 4.11 -6.15
C GLN A 72 -6.75 2.61 -6.45
N GLY A 73 -7.42 2.17 -7.52
CA GLY A 73 -7.42 0.76 -7.95
C GLY A 73 -8.49 -0.12 -7.28
N CYS A 74 -9.33 0.45 -6.41
CA CYS A 74 -10.36 -0.28 -5.67
C CYS A 74 -11.51 0.64 -5.26
N ARG A 75 -12.61 0.05 -4.76
CA ARG A 75 -13.78 0.79 -4.27
C ARG A 75 -13.78 0.84 -2.74
N ALA A 76 -13.97 2.03 -2.19
CA ALA A 76 -14.08 2.28 -0.76
C ALA A 76 -15.27 3.20 -0.47
N SER A 77 -15.85 3.08 0.72
CA SER A 77 -16.67 4.15 1.29
C SER A 77 -15.78 5.31 1.75
N ASN A 78 -16.37 6.50 1.87
CA ASN A 78 -15.62 7.72 2.22
C ASN A 78 -14.80 7.53 3.50
N ASN A 79 -13.50 7.83 3.44
CA ASN A 79 -12.55 7.69 4.55
C ASN A 79 -12.44 6.28 5.15
N ALA A 80 -12.86 5.22 4.46
CA ALA A 80 -12.67 3.85 4.94
C ALA A 80 -11.20 3.44 4.82
N LYS A 81 -10.57 3.01 5.92
CA LYS A 81 -9.17 2.51 5.93
C LYS A 81 -8.97 1.24 5.11
N SER A 82 -10.03 0.66 4.58
CA SER A 82 -9.99 -0.45 3.65
C SER A 82 -10.77 -0.12 2.38
N CYS A 83 -10.38 -0.78 1.29
CA CYS A 83 -11.12 -0.80 0.05
C CYS A 83 -11.20 -2.24 -0.46
N SER A 84 -12.19 -2.52 -1.30
CA SER A 84 -12.36 -3.84 -1.87
C SER A 84 -12.35 -3.81 -3.39
N SER A 85 -11.91 -4.92 -3.96
CA SER A 85 -11.93 -5.19 -5.39
C SER A 85 -12.15 -6.69 -5.61
N TYR A 86 -12.15 -7.10 -6.88
CA TYR A 86 -12.12 -8.49 -7.27
C TYR A 86 -10.87 -8.75 -8.10
N VAL A 87 -10.24 -9.89 -7.86
CA VAL A 87 -9.13 -10.40 -8.67
C VAL A 87 -9.62 -11.60 -9.46
N ARG A 88 -9.36 -11.61 -10.77
CA ARG A 88 -9.65 -12.78 -11.62
C ARG A 88 -8.48 -13.74 -11.56
N ALA A 89 -8.76 -15.04 -11.66
CA ALA A 89 -7.69 -16.03 -11.72
C ALA A 89 -6.77 -15.82 -12.93
N GLY A 90 -5.47 -16.04 -12.73
CA GLY A 90 -4.43 -15.76 -13.72
C GLY A 90 -4.21 -14.26 -13.97
N SER A 91 -4.74 -13.39 -13.11
CA SER A 91 -4.58 -11.94 -13.22
C SER A 91 -4.15 -11.32 -11.90
N THR A 92 -3.76 -10.07 -11.99
CA THR A 92 -3.31 -9.28 -10.86
C THR A 92 -4.14 -8.02 -10.75
N THR A 93 -4.53 -7.67 -9.53
CA THR A 93 -5.12 -6.38 -9.20
C THR A 93 -4.27 -5.69 -8.13
N SER A 94 -4.36 -4.38 -8.01
CA SER A 94 -3.50 -3.64 -7.08
C SER A 94 -4.17 -2.37 -6.61
N ALA A 95 -3.83 -1.94 -5.40
CA ALA A 95 -4.30 -0.68 -4.85
C ALA A 95 -3.18 0.10 -4.16
N SER A 96 -3.41 1.40 -4.07
CA SER A 96 -2.64 2.34 -3.25
C SER A 96 -3.58 3.43 -2.73
N ALA A 97 -3.16 4.19 -1.73
CA ALA A 97 -3.89 5.35 -1.24
C ALA A 97 -3.02 6.61 -1.25
N ILE A 98 -3.66 7.76 -1.43
CA ILE A 98 -3.08 9.06 -1.10
C ILE A 98 -3.64 9.45 0.26
N VAL A 99 -2.76 9.76 1.22
CA VAL A 99 -3.10 10.15 2.59
C VAL A 99 -2.81 11.64 2.74
N LEU A 100 -3.82 12.40 3.17
CA LEU A 100 -3.70 13.81 3.54
C LEU A 100 -3.63 13.90 5.07
N TYR A 101 -2.56 14.48 5.59
CA TYR A 101 -2.35 14.68 7.01
C TYR A 101 -2.93 16.02 7.49
N LYS A 102 -3.12 16.15 8.80
CA LYS A 102 -3.67 17.36 9.43
C LYS A 102 -2.75 18.59 9.31
N ASP A 103 -1.45 18.37 9.12
CA ASP A 103 -0.48 19.45 8.86
C ASP A 103 -0.50 19.95 7.40
N GLY A 104 -1.38 19.38 6.56
CA GLY A 104 -1.52 19.73 5.14
C GLY A 104 -0.55 19.00 4.21
N THR A 105 0.34 18.16 4.74
CA THR A 105 1.20 17.30 3.92
C THR A 105 0.41 16.14 3.33
N TRP A 106 0.87 15.62 2.20
CA TRP A 106 0.29 14.43 1.60
C TRP A 106 1.39 13.45 1.22
N ASP A 107 1.09 12.16 1.37
CA ASP A 107 1.96 11.06 0.95
C ASP A 107 1.14 9.99 0.22
N ARG A 108 1.78 9.28 -0.70
CA ARG A 108 1.18 8.11 -1.35
C ARG A 108 1.77 6.86 -0.71
N THR A 109 0.91 5.95 -0.27
CA THR A 109 1.34 4.67 0.28
C THR A 109 2.08 3.83 -0.75
N ASN A 110 2.73 2.75 -0.31
CA ASN A 110 3.16 1.70 -1.23
C ASN A 110 1.98 1.17 -2.07
N ARG A 111 2.32 0.54 -3.20
CA ARG A 111 1.39 -0.24 -4.02
C ARG A 111 1.35 -1.66 -3.46
N SER A 112 0.15 -2.12 -3.16
CA SER A 112 -0.12 -3.49 -2.73
C SER A 112 -0.76 -4.27 -3.87
N THR A 113 -0.34 -5.51 -4.04
CA THR A 113 -0.67 -6.32 -5.22
C THR A 113 -1.33 -7.63 -4.81
N ALA A 114 -2.40 -8.01 -5.49
CA ALA A 114 -3.13 -9.24 -5.23
C ALA A 114 -3.17 -10.10 -6.50
N THR A 115 -2.70 -11.34 -6.37
CA THR A 115 -2.68 -12.33 -7.44
C THR A 115 -3.45 -13.57 -7.02
N PHE A 116 -4.21 -14.13 -7.95
CA PHE A 116 -5.10 -15.25 -7.67
C PHE A 116 -4.96 -16.32 -8.77
N GLU A 117 -4.91 -17.58 -8.35
CA GLU A 117 -4.85 -18.77 -9.21
C GLU A 117 -5.94 -19.80 -8.82
N PHE A 118 -6.31 -20.65 -9.79
CA PHE A 118 -7.13 -21.85 -9.58
C PHE A 118 -6.33 -23.10 -10.00
#